data_AF-A0A7C1IUU5-F1
#
_entry.id   AF-A0A7C1IUU5-F1
#
_cell.length_a   1.000
_cell.length_b   1.000
_cell.length_c   1.000
_cell.angle_alpha   90.00
_cell.angle_beta   90.00
_cell.angle_gamma   90.00
#
_symmetry.space_group_name_H-M   'P 1'
#
loop_
_entity.id
_entity.type
_entity.pdbx_description
1 polymer ?
#
loop_
_entity_poly.entity_id
_entity_poly.type
_entity_poly.pdbx_seq_one_letter_code
_entity_poly.pdbx_strand_id
1 'polypeptide(L)' 'MAGKLDQIIVVDVEATCWEGQPPEGQENEIIEIGICMLDVHTGNRVARQSIMVQPVRSEVSLFCTELTTLTQD' A
#
# COMPACT_ATOMS: atom_id res chain seq x y z
N MET A 1 -23.24 -23.87 -0.24
CA MET A 1 -21.79 -24.11 -0.44
C MET A 1 -21.08 -22.84 -0.05
N ALA A 2 -20.31 -22.83 1.04
CA ALA A 2 -19.31 -21.78 1.21
C ALA A 2 -18.24 -22.01 0.12
N GLY A 3 -17.90 -20.99 -0.65
CA GLY A 3 -16.83 -21.11 -1.65
C GLY A 3 -15.55 -21.60 -0.99
N LYS A 4 -14.78 -22.45 -1.67
CA LYS A 4 -13.48 -22.89 -1.14
C LYS A 4 -12.58 -21.66 -0.97
N LEU A 5 -12.19 -21.36 0.26
CA LEU A 5 -11.27 -20.27 0.61
C LEU A 5 -9.81 -20.77 0.53
N ASP A 6 -9.43 -21.30 -0.62
CA ASP A 6 -8.10 -21.90 -0.82
C ASP A 6 -7.00 -20.84 -1.02
N GLN A 7 -7.40 -19.60 -1.30
CA GLN A 7 -6.51 -18.47 -1.56
C GLN A 7 -6.90 -17.24 -0.74
N ILE A 8 -5.90 -16.55 -0.22
CA ILE A 8 -6.03 -15.25 0.44
C ILE A 8 -5.35 -14.20 -0.44
N ILE A 9 -6.03 -13.08 -0.68
CA ILE A 9 -5.41 -11.89 -1.26
C ILE A 9 -5.02 -10.99 -0.09
N VAL A 10 -3.72 -10.90 0.18
CA VAL A 10 -3.16 -9.95 1.13
C VAL A 10 -2.99 -8.62 0.41
N VAL A 11 -3.56 -7.57 0.99
CA VAL A 11 -3.42 -6.20 0.52
C VAL A 11 -2.72 -5.41 1.61
N ASP A 12 -1.62 -4.77 1.24
CA ASP A 12 -0.85 -3.87 2.08
C ASP A 12 -0.77 -2.52 1.37
N VAL A 13 -1.07 -1.43 2.07
CA VAL A 13 -1.17 -0.10 1.45
C VAL A 13 -0.21 0.85 2.13
N GLU A 14 0.54 1.57 1.32
CA GLU A 14 1.32 2.71 1.77
C GLU A 14 0.55 3.99 1.49
N ALA A 15 0.71 4.99 2.36
CA ALA A 15 0.04 6.27 2.25
C ALA A 15 0.99 7.44 2.49
N THR A 16 0.68 8.60 1.92
CA THR A 16 1.34 9.86 2.29
C THR A 16 1.32 10.03 3.81
N CYS A 17 2.44 10.44 4.40
CA CYS A 17 2.57 10.59 5.85
C CYS A 17 3.60 11.66 6.24
N TRP A 18 3.60 12.03 7.53
CA TRP A 18 4.46 13.04 8.13
C TRP A 18 4.86 12.60 9.54
N GLU A 19 5.94 13.16 10.09
CA GLU A 19 6.39 12.86 11.47
C GLU A 19 5.34 13.26 12.53
N GLY A 20 4.43 14.17 12.18
CA GLY A 20 3.33 14.63 13.02
C GLY A 20 2.02 14.80 12.25
N GLN A 21 1.30 15.88 12.54
CA GLN A 21 0.04 16.17 11.85
C GLN A 21 0.29 16.51 10.36
N PRO A 22 -0.65 16.16 9.46
CA PRO A 22 -0.60 16.60 8.07
C PRO A 22 -0.55 18.14 7.98
N PRO A 23 0.19 18.71 7.01
CA PRO A 23 0.10 20.12 6.66
C PRO A 23 -1.34 20.52 6.31
N GLU A 24 -1.66 21.80 6.46
CA GLU A 24 -2.99 22.32 6.13
C GLU A 24 -3.36 22.00 4.68
N GLY A 25 -4.55 21.39 4.50
CA GLY A 25 -5.06 21.01 3.18
C GLY A 25 -4.63 19.63 2.68
N GLN A 26 -3.68 18.96 3.34
CA GLN A 26 -3.23 17.61 2.99
C GLN A 26 -3.93 16.52 3.83
N GLU A 27 -4.01 15.31 3.29
CA GLU A 27 -4.58 14.14 3.95
C GLU A 27 -3.81 12.86 3.58
N ASN A 28 -4.01 11.78 4.32
CA ASN A 28 -3.43 10.50 3.93
C ASN A 28 -4.09 10.01 2.63
N GLU A 29 -3.29 9.84 1.59
CA GLU A 29 -3.69 9.26 0.31
C GLU A 29 -2.87 8.00 0.08
N ILE A 30 -3.50 6.94 -0.44
CA ILE A 30 -2.79 5.73 -0.83
C ILE A 30 -1.81 6.09 -1.96
N ILE A 31 -0.55 5.70 -1.82
CA ILE A 31 0.52 5.91 -2.80
C ILE A 31 1.06 4.59 -3.39
N GLU A 32 0.80 3.46 -2.73
CA GLU A 32 1.06 2.12 -3.25
C GLU A 32 0.00 1.13 -2.76
N ILE A 33 -0.40 0.21 -3.63
CA ILE A 33 -1.19 -0.98 -3.26
C ILE A 33 -0.35 -2.22 -3.54
N GLY A 34 0.23 -2.79 -2.49
CA GLY A 34 0.88 -4.09 -2.51
C GLY A 34 -0.14 -5.21 -2.46
N ILE A 35 -0.08 -6.13 -3.42
CA ILE A 35 -0.99 -7.27 -3.53
C ILE A 35 -0.17 -8.55 -3.52
N CYS A 36 -0.52 -9.49 -2.65
CA CYS A 36 0.07 -10.82 -2.64
C CYS A 36 -1.02 -11.89 -2.54
N MET A 37 -1.00 -12.84 -3.47
CA MET A 37 -1.86 -14.02 -3.41
C MET A 37 -1.13 -15.12 -2.64
N LEU A 38 -1.77 -15.61 -1.58
CA LEU A 38 -1.29 -16.66 -0.69
C LEU A 38 -2.12 -17.92 -0.89
N ASP A 39 -1.46 -19.05 -1.13
CA ASP A 39 -2.09 -20.38 -1.08
C ASP A 39 -2.20 -20.84 0.38
N VAL A 40 -3.42 -21.11 0.84
CA VAL A 40 -3.69 -21.40 2.27
C VAL A 40 -3.13 -22.76 2.69
N HIS A 41 -3.11 -23.74 1.78
CA HIS A 41 -2.69 -25.10 2.08
C HIS A 41 -1.19 -25.21 2.28
N THR A 42 -0.42 -24.48 1.48
CA THR A 42 1.04 -24.53 1.47
C THR A 42 1.69 -23.36 2.22
N GLY A 43 0.95 -22.28 2.47
CA GLY A 43 1.49 -21.05 3.05
C GLY A 43 2.39 -20.26 2.09
N ASN A 44 2.42 -20.64 0.80
CA ASN A 44 3.30 -20.02 -0.18
C ASN A 44 2.64 -18.82 -0.86
N ARG A 45 3.45 -17.79 -1.13
CA ARG A 45 3.08 -16.69 -2.01
C ARG A 45 3.13 -17.16 -3.45
N VAL A 46 1.98 -17.17 -4.13
CA VAL A 46 1.84 -17.67 -5.50
C VAL A 46 1.90 -16.56 -6.55
N ALA A 47 1.56 -15.33 -6.17
CA ALA A 47 1.72 -14.15 -7.01
C ALA A 47 1.94 -12.89 -6.15
N ARG A 48 2.59 -11.89 -6.74
CA ARG A 48 2.71 -10.55 -6.17
C ARG A 48 2.58 -9.49 -7.25
N GLN A 49 2.00 -8.36 -6.89
CA GLN A 49 1.90 -7.18 -7.73
C GLN A 49 1.99 -5.95 -6.84
N SER A 50 2.55 -4.87 -7.36
CA SER A 50 2.50 -3.54 -6.76
C SER A 50 1.83 -2.60 -7.76
N ILE A 51 0.96 -1.72 -7.27
CA ILE A 51 0.28 -0.70 -8.06
C ILE A 51 0.62 0.65 -7.44
N MET A 52 1.39 1.45 -8.17
CA MET A 52 1.68 2.83 -7.77
C MET A 52 0.45 3.71 -7.96
N VAL A 53 0.15 4.55 -6.99
CA VAL A 53 -0.98 5.47 -6.99
C VAL A 53 -0.44 6.89 -6.84
N GLN A 54 -0.85 7.78 -7.75
CA GLN A 54 -0.46 9.17 -7.68
C GLN A 54 -1.45 9.94 -6.79
N PRO A 55 -1.01 10.54 -5.67
CA PRO A 55 -1.86 11.40 -4.86
C PRO A 55 -2.20 12.69 -5.61
N VAL A 56 -3.37 13.27 -5.32
CA VAL A 56 -3.87 14.48 -6.00
C VAL A 56 -4.21 15.62 -5.04
N ARG A 57 -4.18 15.38 -3.73
CA ARG A 57 -4.48 16.38 -2.69
C ARG A 57 -3.29 16.64 -1.75
N SER A 58 -2.27 15.82 -1.82
CA SER A 58 -1.14 15.78 -0.89
C SER A 58 0.14 15.47 -1.63
N GLU A 59 1.26 15.83 -1.02
CA GLU A 59 2.60 15.55 -1.53
C GLU A 59 3.27 14.49 -0.65
N VAL A 60 4.04 13.59 -1.26
CA VAL A 60 4.90 12.67 -0.52
C VAL A 60 5.98 13.49 0.19
N SER A 61 5.91 13.54 1.53
CA SER A 61 6.87 14.26 2.35
C SER A 61 8.23 13.56 2.39
N LEU A 62 9.30 14.26 2.77
CA LEU A 62 10.62 13.65 2.97
C LEU A 62 10.58 12.50 3.99
N PHE A 63 9.82 12.68 5.08
CA PHE A 63 9.63 11.63 6.08
C PHE A 63 8.98 10.38 5.46
N CYS A 64 7.95 10.57 4.64
CA CYS A 64 7.27 9.48 3.95
C CYS A 64 8.20 8.78 2.96
N THR A 65 9.00 9.53 2.21
CA THR A 65 10.02 8.99 1.31
C THR A 65 11.08 8.19 2.07
N GLU A 66 11.58 8.67 3.21
CA GLU A 66 12.53 7.93 4.03
C GLU A 66 11.95 6.62 4.59
N LEU A 67 10.64 6.62 4.92
CA LEU A 67 9.96 5.46 5.48
C LEU A 67 9.59 4.41 4.41
N THR A 68 9.08 4.86 3.26
CA THR A 68 8.49 3.98 2.23
C THR A 68 9.39 3.79 1.00
N THR A 69 10.43 4.61 0.85
CA THR A 69 11.29 4.74 -0.35
C THR A 69 10.60 5.29 -1.59
N LEU A 70 9.32 5.69 -1.49
CA LEU A 70 8.55 6.21 -2.62
C LEU A 70 8.79 7.71 -2.82
N THR A 71 8.86 8.12 -4.09
CA THR A 71 9.01 9.50 -4.53
C THR A 71 7.78 9.92 -5.35
N GLN A 72 7.59 11.23 -5.50
CA GLN A 72 6.46 11.80 -6.23
C GLN A 72 6.72 11.97 -7.75
N ASP A 73 7.94 11.69 -8.20
CA ASP A 73 8.42 11.79 -9.59
C ASP A 73 8.11 10.55 -10.45
#